data_AF-A0A961RHB6-F1
#
_entry.id   AF-A0A961RHB6-F1
#
_cell.length_a   1.000
_cell.length_b   1.000
_cell.length_c   1.000
_cell.angle_alpha   90.00
_cell.angle_beta   90.00
_cell.angle_gamma   90.00
#
_symmetry.space_group_name_H-M   'P 1'
#
loop_
_entity.id
_entity.type
_entity.pdbx_description
1 polymer ?
#
loop_
_entity_poly.entity_id
_entity_poly.type
_entity_poly.pdbx_seq_one_letter_code
_entity_poly.pdbx_strand_id
1 'polypeptide(L)'
;MPLENNDLKSTIRNNINRLVAEKRFTNAVLALSMTPGESHIGRMRRGERDIGLDALEQFAKVLEVSVNDLVTPYETEHPVQLVCRACGSTELWFDAKARWNAAIQDFELAEVMQGEYCEACDGQCSIERKPIDPTEKRYQCQNCDEVMPAEKLQSIDDIERRRAHWGPGDQVPDGQCPNCGSLAFEMDG
;
A
#
# COMPACT_ATOMS: atom_id res chain seq x y z
N MET A 1 -1.06 10.21 21.96
CA MET A 1 -1.98 10.15 20.80
C MET A 1 -2.70 8.82 20.88
N PRO A 2 -4.04 8.78 20.95
CA PRO A 2 -4.76 7.53 21.11
C PRO A 2 -4.76 6.78 19.77
N LEU A 3 -3.90 5.76 19.64
CA LEU A 3 -4.06 4.66 18.67
C LEU A 3 -5.18 3.74 19.21
N GLU A 4 -6.39 4.26 19.34
CA GLU A 4 -7.44 3.59 20.12
C GLU A 4 -8.41 2.84 19.19
N ASN A 5 -8.36 1.51 19.32
CA ASN A 5 -9.35 0.51 18.90
C ASN A 5 -9.54 0.21 17.40
N ASN A 6 -9.49 1.19 16.51
CA ASN A 6 -9.73 0.94 15.07
C ASN A 6 -8.61 0.13 14.41
N ASP A 7 -7.36 0.31 14.85
CA ASP A 7 -6.18 -0.32 14.26
C ASP A 7 -6.08 -1.82 14.59
N LEU A 8 -6.44 -2.20 15.81
CA LEU A 8 -6.47 -3.60 16.23
C LEU A 8 -7.53 -4.40 15.45
N LYS A 9 -8.71 -3.81 15.23
CA LYS A 9 -9.79 -4.45 14.47
C LYS A 9 -9.38 -4.69 13.02
N SER A 10 -8.74 -3.71 12.36
CA SER A 10 -8.19 -3.90 11.02
C SER A 10 -7.08 -4.95 11.00
N THR A 11 -6.20 -4.96 11.99
CA THR A 11 -5.12 -5.94 12.13
C THR A 11 -5.65 -7.36 12.18
N ILE A 12 -6.57 -7.65 13.12
CA ILE A 12 -7.20 -8.96 13.27
C ILE A 12 -7.87 -9.41 11.98
N ARG A 13 -8.66 -8.51 11.37
CA ARG A 13 -9.35 -8.80 10.10
C ARG A 13 -8.37 -9.16 8.99
N ASN A 14 -7.32 -8.37 8.82
CA ASN A 14 -6.32 -8.56 7.77
C ASN A 14 -5.57 -9.88 7.96
N ASN A 15 -5.15 -10.18 9.20
CA ASN A 15 -4.46 -11.43 9.54
C ASN A 15 -5.34 -12.67 9.30
N ILE A 16 -6.61 -12.65 9.75
CA ILE A 16 -7.54 -13.75 9.48
C ILE A 16 -7.71 -13.93 7.97
N ASN A 17 -7.92 -12.85 7.21
CA ASN A 17 -8.11 -12.96 5.76
C ASN A 17 -6.87 -13.51 5.04
N ARG A 18 -5.68 -13.07 5.44
CA ARG A 18 -4.40 -13.57 4.92
C ARG A 18 -4.24 -15.07 5.20
N LEU A 19 -4.35 -15.49 6.45
CA LEU A 19 -4.16 -16.88 6.86
C LEU A 19 -5.21 -17.83 6.24
N VAL A 20 -6.45 -17.37 6.12
CA VAL A 20 -7.51 -18.11 5.42
C VAL A 20 -7.17 -18.31 3.94
N ALA A 21 -6.62 -17.28 3.28
CA ALA A 21 -6.20 -17.38 1.88
C ALA A 21 -4.98 -18.31 1.71
N GLU A 22 -3.95 -18.19 2.55
CA GLU A 22 -2.75 -19.04 2.55
C GLU A 22 -3.10 -20.52 2.72
N LYS A 23 -4.00 -20.83 3.66
CA LYS A 23 -4.47 -22.19 3.94
C LYS A 23 -5.59 -22.65 3.02
N ARG A 24 -6.00 -21.81 2.05
CA ARG A 24 -7.05 -22.08 1.06
C ARG A 24 -8.39 -22.49 1.69
N PHE A 25 -8.71 -21.92 2.86
CA PHE A 25 -10.00 -22.16 3.51
C PHE A 25 -11.10 -21.30 2.89
N THR A 26 -12.30 -21.88 2.77
CA THR A 26 -13.52 -21.14 2.40
C THR A 26 -14.34 -20.84 3.66
N ASN A 27 -15.28 -19.89 3.59
CA ASN A 27 -16.17 -19.62 4.73
C ASN A 27 -16.98 -20.86 5.13
N ALA A 28 -17.42 -21.65 4.16
CA ALA A 28 -18.11 -22.92 4.41
C ALA A 28 -17.23 -23.91 5.20
N VAL A 29 -15.94 -24.03 4.84
CA VAL A 29 -15.00 -24.90 5.57
C VAL A 29 -14.77 -24.40 6.99
N LEU A 30 -14.59 -23.08 7.18
CA LEU A 30 -14.47 -22.51 8.52
C LEU A 30 -15.74 -22.78 9.35
N ALA A 31 -16.93 -22.62 8.76
CA ALA A 31 -18.21 -22.84 9.44
C ALA A 31 -18.44 -24.30 9.88
N LEU A 32 -17.75 -25.27 9.29
CA LEU A 32 -17.78 -26.66 9.75
C LEU A 32 -16.94 -26.88 11.01
N SER A 33 -15.97 -26.00 11.27
CA SER A 33 -14.97 -26.16 12.34
C SER A 33 -15.11 -25.15 13.48
N MET A 34 -15.97 -24.15 13.34
CA MET A 34 -16.26 -23.15 14.38
C MET A 34 -17.72 -22.76 14.43
N THR A 35 -18.15 -22.31 15.62
CA THR A 35 -19.42 -21.63 15.84
C THR A 35 -19.11 -20.15 16.05
N PRO A 36 -19.52 -19.25 15.14
CA PRO A 36 -20.83 -19.23 14.47
C PRO A 36 -20.82 -19.65 12.98
N GLY A 37 -22.02 -19.84 12.40
CA GLY A 37 -22.17 -20.29 11.01
C GLY A 37 -21.66 -19.31 9.94
N GLU A 38 -21.62 -19.78 8.69
CA GLU A 38 -20.93 -19.15 7.55
C GLU A 38 -21.21 -17.65 7.34
N SER A 39 -22.48 -17.23 7.43
CA SER A 39 -22.88 -15.82 7.31
C SER A 39 -22.21 -14.93 8.37
N HIS A 40 -22.05 -15.43 9.59
CA HIS A 40 -21.45 -14.67 10.68
C HIS A 40 -19.93 -14.59 10.48
N ILE A 41 -19.28 -15.68 10.07
CA ILE A 41 -17.86 -15.70 9.69
C ILE A 41 -17.59 -14.67 8.58
N GLY A 42 -18.42 -14.63 7.54
CA GLY A 42 -18.30 -13.65 6.46
C GLY A 42 -18.37 -12.20 6.96
N ARG A 43 -19.30 -11.89 7.88
CA ARG A 43 -19.42 -10.55 8.47
C ARG A 43 -18.22 -10.17 9.34
N MET A 44 -17.69 -11.11 10.14
CA MET A 44 -16.48 -10.91 10.94
C MET A 44 -15.27 -10.63 10.04
N ARG A 45 -15.09 -11.41 8.98
CA ARG A 45 -13.99 -11.25 8.01
C ARG A 45 -14.04 -9.94 7.21
N ARG A 46 -15.22 -9.34 7.05
CA ARG A 46 -15.38 -8.01 6.44
C ARG A 46 -15.23 -6.85 7.45
N GLY A 47 -15.14 -7.16 8.75
CA GLY A 47 -15.08 -6.17 9.82
C GLY A 47 -16.43 -5.52 10.16
N GLU A 48 -17.53 -6.09 9.65
CA GLU A 48 -18.90 -5.62 9.94
C GLU A 48 -19.34 -5.93 11.38
N ARG A 49 -18.60 -6.81 12.07
CA ARG A 49 -18.79 -7.13 13.49
C ARG A 49 -17.46 -7.18 14.23
N ASP A 50 -17.51 -6.87 15.51
CA ASP A 50 -16.38 -7.07 16.40
C ASP A 50 -16.19 -8.57 16.66
N ILE A 51 -14.92 -8.97 16.73
CA ILE A 51 -14.52 -10.36 16.95
C ILE A 51 -14.23 -10.52 18.43
N GLY A 52 -15.11 -11.22 19.15
CA GLY A 52 -14.89 -11.55 20.55
C GLY A 52 -13.72 -12.53 20.73
N LEU A 53 -13.20 -12.62 21.96
CA LEU A 53 -12.06 -13.49 22.29
C LEU A 53 -12.33 -14.96 21.94
N ASP A 54 -13.52 -15.48 22.25
CA ASP A 54 -13.91 -16.86 21.91
C ASP A 54 -13.87 -17.16 20.40
N ALA A 55 -14.26 -16.17 19.58
CA ALA A 55 -14.20 -16.31 18.13
C ALA A 55 -12.75 -16.25 17.63
N LEU A 56 -11.93 -15.38 18.23
CA LEU A 56 -10.50 -15.26 17.93
C LEU A 56 -9.74 -16.55 18.26
N GLU A 57 -10.02 -17.17 19.42
CA GLU A 57 -9.46 -18.46 19.81
C GLU A 57 -9.88 -19.59 18.87
N GLN A 58 -11.14 -19.59 18.42
CA GLN A 58 -11.61 -20.53 17.41
C GLN A 58 -10.90 -20.34 16.06
N PHE A 59 -10.69 -19.09 15.62
CA PHE A 59 -9.89 -18.81 14.43
C PHE A 59 -8.46 -19.33 14.58
N ALA A 60 -7.81 -19.03 15.71
CA ALA A 60 -6.44 -19.49 15.98
C ALA A 60 -6.34 -21.02 15.94
N LYS A 61 -7.31 -21.71 16.55
CA LYS A 61 -7.38 -23.18 16.55
C LYS A 61 -7.59 -23.76 15.15
N VAL A 62 -8.57 -23.24 14.39
CA VAL A 62 -8.89 -23.75 13.03
C VAL A 62 -7.77 -23.45 12.04
N LEU A 63 -7.14 -22.29 12.18
CA LEU A 63 -6.01 -21.87 11.36
C LEU A 63 -4.68 -22.47 11.83
N GLU A 64 -4.65 -23.22 12.94
CA GLU A 64 -3.43 -23.79 13.53
C GLU A 64 -2.32 -22.74 13.74
N VAL A 65 -2.71 -21.59 14.30
CA VAL A 65 -1.82 -20.48 14.67
C VAL A 65 -2.06 -20.07 16.11
N SER A 66 -1.20 -19.23 16.68
CA SER A 66 -1.45 -18.63 17.98
C SER A 66 -2.43 -17.45 17.86
N VAL A 67 -3.09 -17.09 18.97
CA VAL A 67 -3.87 -15.84 19.04
C VAL A 67 -2.97 -14.63 18.78
N ASN A 68 -1.69 -14.70 19.16
CA ASN A 68 -0.71 -13.64 18.91
C ASN A 68 -0.53 -13.35 17.42
N ASP A 69 -0.54 -14.40 16.57
CA ASP A 69 -0.43 -14.26 15.11
C ASP A 69 -1.66 -13.57 14.49
N LEU A 70 -2.79 -13.55 15.20
CA LEU A 70 -4.00 -12.85 14.76
C LEU A 70 -4.00 -11.38 15.19
N VAL A 71 -3.41 -11.04 16.34
CA VAL A 71 -3.46 -9.67 16.90
C VAL A 71 -2.20 -8.85 16.65
N THR A 72 -1.08 -9.49 16.33
CA THR A 72 0.16 -8.82 15.99
C THR A 72 0.03 -8.21 14.60
N PRO A 73 0.30 -6.92 14.40
CA PRO A 73 0.37 -6.34 13.07
C PRO A 73 1.31 -7.18 12.23
N TYR A 74 0.77 -7.86 11.22
CA TYR A 74 1.62 -8.48 10.23
C TYR A 74 2.24 -7.35 9.43
N GLU A 75 3.56 -7.16 9.61
CA GLU A 75 4.36 -6.42 8.65
C GLU A 75 4.07 -7.10 7.31
N THR A 76 3.35 -6.42 6.43
CA THR A 76 3.08 -6.94 5.09
C THR A 76 4.43 -7.26 4.49
N GLU A 77 4.77 -8.55 4.38
CA GLU A 77 6.02 -9.00 3.78
C GLU A 77 6.07 -8.41 2.38
N HIS A 78 6.84 -7.34 2.28
CA HIS A 78 7.06 -6.47 1.13
C HIS A 78 5.86 -5.58 0.75
N PRO A 79 5.97 -4.24 0.93
CA PRO A 79 5.01 -3.34 0.30
C PRO A 79 4.96 -3.63 -1.20
N VAL A 80 3.78 -3.57 -1.80
CA VAL A 80 3.58 -3.89 -3.23
C VAL A 80 3.24 -2.63 -4.00
N GLN A 81 3.79 -2.50 -5.21
CA GLN A 81 3.42 -1.49 -6.19
C GLN A 81 2.45 -2.08 -7.21
N LEU A 82 1.48 -1.26 -7.62
CA LEU A 82 0.61 -1.57 -8.74
C LEU A 82 1.30 -1.08 -10.03
N VAL A 83 1.39 -1.96 -11.02
CA VAL A 83 1.97 -1.62 -12.33
C VAL A 83 1.04 -2.05 -13.45
N CYS A 84 1.07 -1.31 -14.55
CA CYS A 84 0.44 -1.73 -15.79
C CYS A 84 1.12 -3.01 -16.29
N ARG A 85 0.36 -4.08 -16.48
CA ARG A 85 0.89 -5.36 -16.97
C ARG A 85 1.52 -5.25 -18.37
N ALA A 86 1.07 -4.29 -19.17
CA ALA A 86 1.54 -4.13 -20.55
C ALA A 86 2.88 -3.39 -20.63
N CYS A 87 3.05 -2.29 -19.89
CA CYS A 87 4.24 -1.42 -20.00
C CYS A 87 5.08 -1.31 -18.72
N GLY A 88 4.60 -1.81 -17.59
CA GLY A 88 5.28 -1.72 -16.29
C GLY A 88 5.13 -0.38 -15.58
N SER A 89 4.45 0.62 -16.16
CA SER A 89 4.27 1.94 -15.55
C SER A 89 3.44 1.90 -14.27
N THR A 90 3.80 2.75 -13.31
CA THR A 90 3.06 3.02 -12.06
C THR A 90 2.05 4.16 -12.19
N GLU A 91 2.04 4.87 -13.33
CA GLU A 91 1.10 5.98 -13.62
C GLU A 91 -0.28 5.39 -13.99
N LEU A 92 -1.02 5.03 -12.95
CA LEU A 92 -2.28 4.31 -13.02
C LEU A 92 -3.41 5.15 -12.45
N TRP A 93 -4.52 5.21 -13.17
CA TRP A 93 -5.75 5.88 -12.77
C TRP A 93 -6.85 4.85 -12.53
N PHE A 94 -7.68 5.13 -11.54
CA PHE A 94 -8.83 4.32 -11.18
C PHE A 94 -10.06 5.21 -11.12
N ASP A 95 -11.17 4.72 -11.68
CA ASP A 95 -12.46 5.37 -11.48
C ASP A 95 -12.87 5.33 -10.01
N ALA A 96 -13.50 6.39 -9.53
CA ALA A 96 -13.94 6.47 -8.15
C ALA A 96 -15.30 7.15 -8.02
N LYS A 97 -16.06 6.72 -7.01
CA LYS A 97 -17.28 7.39 -6.57
C LYS A 97 -16.95 8.28 -5.38
N ALA A 98 -17.47 9.49 -5.42
CA ALA A 98 -17.46 10.41 -4.29
C ALA A 98 -18.88 10.58 -3.73
N ARG A 99 -18.98 10.90 -2.44
CA ARG A 99 -20.24 11.25 -1.77
C ARG A 99 -20.16 12.68 -1.24
N TRP A 100 -21.29 13.40 -1.31
CA TRP A 100 -21.38 14.75 -0.76
C TRP A 100 -21.38 14.70 0.77
N ASN A 101 -20.45 15.42 1.40
CA ASN A 101 -20.37 15.59 2.85
C ASN A 101 -20.82 17.01 3.23
N ALA A 102 -22.03 17.10 3.80
CA ALA A 102 -22.63 18.37 4.17
C ALA A 102 -21.94 19.08 5.36
N ALA A 103 -21.16 18.39 6.18
CA ALA A 103 -20.47 19.02 7.31
C ALA A 103 -19.30 19.89 6.84
N ILE A 104 -18.57 19.42 5.82
CA ILE A 104 -17.43 20.14 5.23
C ILE A 104 -17.79 20.85 3.92
N GLN A 105 -19.04 20.68 3.44
CA GLN A 105 -19.54 21.23 2.17
C GLN A 105 -18.66 20.84 0.98
N ASP A 106 -18.22 19.57 0.94
CA ASP A 106 -17.33 19.06 -0.09
C ASP A 106 -17.62 17.58 -0.41
N PHE A 107 -17.08 17.09 -1.52
CA PHE A 107 -17.10 15.67 -1.88
C PHE A 107 -15.95 14.92 -1.20
N GLU A 108 -16.27 13.77 -0.62
CA GLU A 108 -15.28 12.84 -0.11
C GLU A 108 -15.29 11.53 -0.89
N LEU A 109 -14.10 10.94 -1.08
CA LEU A 109 -13.96 9.65 -1.75
C LEU A 109 -14.75 8.58 -0.98
N ALA A 110 -15.69 7.93 -1.67
CA ALA A 110 -16.56 6.91 -1.09
C ALA A 110 -16.08 5.50 -1.44
N GLU A 111 -15.71 5.27 -2.71
CA GLU A 111 -15.33 3.95 -3.21
C GLU A 111 -14.46 4.08 -4.47
N VAL A 112 -13.43 3.24 -4.60
CA VAL A 112 -12.66 3.08 -5.84
C VAL A 112 -13.29 1.93 -6.64
N MET A 113 -13.65 2.19 -7.89
CA MET A 113 -14.29 1.24 -8.79
C MET A 113 -13.27 0.51 -9.67
N GLN A 114 -13.73 -0.52 -10.39
CA GLN A 114 -12.95 -1.15 -11.46
C GLN A 114 -13.03 -0.30 -12.72
N GLY A 115 -11.86 0.09 -13.22
CA GLY A 115 -11.68 1.06 -14.29
C GLY A 115 -10.21 1.47 -14.35
N GLU A 116 -9.33 0.51 -14.62
CA GLU A 116 -7.90 0.71 -14.58
C GLU A 116 -7.38 1.30 -15.89
N TYR A 117 -6.90 2.53 -15.84
CA TYR A 117 -6.32 3.26 -16.96
C TYR A 117 -4.83 3.47 -16.73
N CYS A 118 -4.01 3.25 -17.75
CA CYS A 118 -2.59 3.55 -17.69
C CYS A 118 -2.29 4.79 -18.52
N GLU A 119 -1.75 5.83 -17.89
CA GLU A 119 -1.42 7.09 -18.57
C GLU A 119 -0.34 6.90 -19.63
N ALA A 120 0.67 6.07 -19.34
CA ALA A 120 1.73 5.77 -20.30
C ALA A 120 1.24 4.98 -21.53
N CYS A 121 0.17 4.19 -21.39
CA CYS A 121 -0.42 3.47 -22.52
C CYS A 121 -1.55 4.25 -23.21
N ASP A 122 -1.99 5.37 -22.61
CA ASP A 122 -3.17 6.13 -23.03
C ASP A 122 -4.41 5.24 -23.22
N GLY A 123 -4.65 4.32 -22.28
CA GLY A 123 -5.71 3.34 -22.43
C GLY A 123 -5.99 2.47 -21.22
N GLN A 124 -7.09 1.69 -21.32
CA GLN A 124 -7.43 0.67 -20.34
C GLN A 124 -6.33 -0.38 -20.23
N CYS A 125 -6.07 -0.83 -19.02
CA CYS A 125 -4.98 -1.76 -18.74
C CYS A 125 -5.39 -2.84 -17.75
N SER A 126 -4.56 -3.88 -17.64
CA SER A 126 -4.63 -4.83 -16.53
C SER A 126 -3.54 -4.52 -15.54
N ILE A 127 -3.85 -4.64 -14.25
CA ILE A 127 -2.89 -4.35 -13.17
C ILE A 127 -2.20 -5.63 -12.70
N GLU A 128 -0.90 -5.53 -12.50
CA GLU A 128 -0.08 -6.51 -11.81
C GLU A 128 0.41 -5.92 -10.48
N ARG A 129 0.40 -6.73 -9.43
CA ARG A 129 1.00 -6.38 -8.13
C ARG A 129 2.44 -6.90 -8.12
N LYS A 130 3.42 -6.01 -7.98
CA LYS A 130 4.82 -6.38 -7.82
C LYS A 130 5.33 -5.98 -6.44
N PRO A 131 6.20 -6.77 -5.79
CA PRO A 131 6.92 -6.30 -4.62
C PRO A 131 7.65 -4.99 -4.94
N ILE A 132 7.61 -4.04 -4.01
CA ILE A 132 8.53 -2.91 -3.98
C ILE A 132 9.84 -3.48 -3.43
N ASP A 133 10.90 -3.36 -4.21
CA ASP A 133 12.23 -3.69 -3.72
C ASP A 133 12.61 -2.64 -2.66
N PRO A 134 12.77 -3.02 -1.38
CA PRO A 134 13.15 -2.06 -0.33
C PRO A 134 14.55 -1.47 -0.56
N THR A 135 15.35 -2.06 -1.46
CA THR A 135 16.66 -1.52 -1.86
C THR A 135 16.58 -0.58 -3.06
N GLU A 136 15.39 -0.41 -3.66
CA GLU A 136 15.20 0.53 -4.77
C GLU A 136 15.36 1.97 -4.28
N LYS A 137 16.45 2.61 -4.72
CA LYS A 137 16.76 3.98 -4.38
C LYS A 137 15.70 4.93 -4.94
N ARG A 138 15.18 5.78 -4.06
CA ARG A 138 14.24 6.84 -4.40
C ARG A 138 14.89 8.19 -4.21
N TYR A 139 14.51 9.13 -5.06
CA TYR A 139 15.10 10.45 -5.08
C TYR A 139 14.01 11.50 -4.94
N GLN A 140 14.17 12.43 -4.01
CA GLN A 140 13.24 13.53 -3.81
C GLN A 140 13.78 14.80 -4.47
N CYS A 141 12.94 15.46 -5.27
CA CYS A 141 13.26 16.77 -5.83
C CYS A 141 13.20 17.85 -4.74
N GLN A 142 14.23 18.71 -4.66
CA GLN A 142 14.28 19.82 -3.70
C GLN A 142 13.26 20.94 -3.93
N ASN A 143 12.60 20.99 -5.10
CA ASN A 143 11.73 22.11 -5.46
C ASN A 143 10.25 21.73 -5.59
N CYS A 144 9.94 20.57 -6.19
CA CYS A 144 8.55 20.13 -6.39
C CYS A 144 8.12 18.97 -5.48
N ASP A 145 8.99 18.52 -4.57
CA ASP A 145 8.76 17.38 -3.66
C ASP A 145 8.42 16.05 -4.37
N GLU A 146 8.60 15.98 -5.68
CA GLU A 146 8.37 14.78 -6.46
C GLU A 146 9.37 13.70 -6.09
N VAL A 147 8.87 12.49 -5.79
CA VAL A 147 9.68 11.30 -5.51
C VAL A 147 9.75 10.43 -6.75
N MET A 148 10.95 10.09 -7.20
CA MET A 148 11.17 9.35 -8.44
C MET A 148 12.24 8.26 -8.30
N PRO A 149 12.16 7.18 -9.11
CA PRO A 149 13.20 6.17 -9.15
C PRO A 149 14.45 6.70 -9.88
N ALA A 150 15.60 6.04 -9.67
CA ALA A 150 16.89 6.42 -10.26
C ALA A 150 16.82 6.60 -11.79
N GLU A 151 16.07 5.74 -12.47
CA GLU A 151 15.95 5.72 -13.93
C GLU A 151 15.22 6.91 -14.54
N LYS A 152 14.44 7.67 -13.75
CA LYS A 152 13.79 8.91 -14.20
C LYS A 152 14.66 10.16 -13.98
N LEU A 153 15.80 10.05 -13.30
CA LEU A 153 16.71 11.19 -13.11
C LEU A 153 17.42 11.57 -14.39
N GLN A 154 17.46 12.87 -14.68
CA GLN A 154 18.29 13.40 -15.75
C GLN A 154 19.75 13.56 -15.28
N SER A 155 20.70 13.31 -16.18
CA SER A 155 22.12 13.57 -15.92
C SER A 155 22.34 15.05 -15.64
N ILE A 156 23.20 15.35 -14.68
CA ILE A 156 23.67 16.72 -14.48
C ILE A 156 24.96 16.87 -15.27
N ASP A 157 24.85 17.33 -16.50
CA ASP A 157 26.00 17.48 -17.40
C ASP A 157 27.12 18.37 -16.83
N ASP A 158 26.77 19.25 -15.88
CA ASP A 158 27.70 20.17 -15.20
C ASP A 158 27.92 19.86 -13.71
N ILE A 159 27.68 18.62 -13.24
CA ILE A 159 27.87 18.25 -11.82
C ILE A 159 29.28 18.61 -11.33
N GLU A 160 30.30 18.39 -12.17
CA GLU A 160 31.69 18.65 -11.81
C GLU A 160 32.00 20.15 -11.68
N ARG A 161 31.36 21.00 -12.51
CA ARG A 161 31.51 22.46 -12.38
C ARG A 161 30.84 22.99 -11.11
N ARG A 162 29.70 22.39 -10.74
CA ARG A 162 28.98 22.74 -9.51
C ARG A 162 29.71 22.26 -8.26
N ARG A 163 30.36 21.09 -8.30
CA ARG A 163 31.19 20.55 -7.22
C ARG A 163 32.25 21.52 -6.70
N ALA A 164 32.81 22.36 -7.56
CA ALA A 164 33.81 23.37 -7.16
C ALA A 164 33.28 24.43 -6.17
N HIS A 165 31.96 24.56 -6.04
CA HIS A 165 31.30 25.54 -5.16
C HIS A 165 30.70 24.89 -3.89
N TRP A 166 30.79 23.57 -3.74
CA TRP A 166 30.25 22.88 -2.58
C TRP A 166 31.23 22.90 -1.41
N GLY A 167 30.69 23.24 -0.24
CA GLY A 167 31.42 23.25 1.01
C GLY A 167 31.60 21.84 1.60
N PRO A 168 32.49 21.68 2.58
CA PRO A 168 32.58 20.44 3.34
C PRO A 168 31.24 20.13 4.02
N GLY A 169 30.61 19.02 3.62
CA GLY A 169 29.34 18.55 4.21
C GLY A 169 28.10 18.77 3.35
N ASP A 170 28.20 19.45 2.20
CA ASP A 170 27.08 19.57 1.27
C ASP A 170 26.74 18.22 0.64
N GLN A 171 25.45 17.87 0.60
CA GLN A 171 24.99 16.68 -0.10
C GLN A 171 25.15 16.86 -1.61
N VAL A 172 25.69 15.83 -2.26
CA VAL A 172 25.81 15.78 -3.72
C VAL A 172 24.48 15.32 -4.30
N PRO A 173 23.79 16.12 -5.14
CA PRO A 173 22.62 15.65 -5.88
C PRO A 173 22.98 14.48 -6.80
N ASP A 174 22.09 13.52 -6.87
CA ASP A 174 22.23 12.32 -7.68
C ASP A 174 21.73 12.53 -9.12
N GLY A 175 20.90 13.55 -9.34
CA GLY A 175 20.37 13.88 -10.66
C GLY A 175 19.51 15.14 -10.67
N GLN A 176 18.93 15.41 -11.84
CA GLN A 176 17.91 16.44 -12.01
C GLN A 176 16.52 15.84 -12.15
N CYS A 177 15.56 16.47 -11.50
CA CYS A 177 14.15 16.18 -11.65
C CYS A 177 13.72 16.47 -13.11
N PRO A 178 13.11 15.51 -13.82
CA PRO A 178 12.71 15.69 -15.21
C PRO A 178 11.56 16.70 -15.38
N ASN A 179 10.78 16.94 -14.32
CA ASN A 179 9.62 17.81 -14.33
C ASN A 179 10.01 19.30 -14.21
N CYS A 180 10.91 19.65 -13.29
CA CYS A 180 11.28 21.05 -13.03
C CYS A 180 12.77 21.38 -13.20
N GLY A 181 13.62 20.42 -13.57
CA GLY A 181 15.07 20.59 -13.76
C GLY A 181 15.86 20.91 -12.49
N SER A 182 15.19 20.87 -11.32
CA SER A 182 15.85 21.10 -10.03
C SER A 182 16.61 19.87 -9.57
N LEU A 183 17.48 20.06 -8.58
CA LEU A 183 18.29 18.98 -8.01
C LEU A 183 17.42 17.96 -7.27
N ALA A 184 17.76 16.68 -7.41
CA ALA A 184 17.15 15.57 -6.70
C ALA A 184 18.20 14.78 -5.92
N PHE A 185 17.80 14.27 -4.75
CA PHE A 185 18.68 13.65 -3.75
C PHE A 185 18.11 12.32 -3.30
N GLU A 186 18.97 11.33 -3.10
CA GLU A 186 18.58 10.05 -2.54
C GLU A 186 17.89 10.25 -1.18
N MET A 187 16.73 9.61 -1.01
CA MET A 187 16.03 9.57 0.27
C MET A 187 16.68 8.49 1.14
N ASP A 188 16.97 8.82 2.40
CA ASP A 188 17.37 7.83 3.38
C ASP A 188 16.21 6.83 3.59
N GLY A 189 16.45 5.56 3.28
CA GLY A 189 15.48 4.45 3.38
C GLY A 189 15.23 3.97 4.79
#